data_AF-A0A4S5BF68-F1
#
_entry.id   AF-A0A4S5BF68-F1
#
_cell.length_a   1.000
_cell.length_b   1.000
_cell.length_c   1.000
_cell.angle_alpha   90.00
_cell.angle_beta   90.00
_cell.angle_gamma   90.00
#
_symmetry.space_group_name_H-M   'P 1'
#
loop_
_entity.id
_entity.type
_entity.pdbx_description
1 polymer ?
#
loop_
_entity_poly.entity_id
_entity_poly.type
_entity_poly.pdbx_seq_one_letter_code
_entity_poly.pdbx_strand_id
1 'polypeptide(L)'
;MTVKWTDPLPLSDYLQSVRGPGLYVIGESPHGVAPSPPTDDDKFLGENWPDNFHPHYAGISLSPKRGMTSRLYCHARSRGNSYIASLIQKKANLYFIQLPGRMNADLEQHMIMLKSSIVFLGNVRDEESRLIKRWQKQLDIDMPNWREYGRHLEDPEYDQRREG
;
A
#
# COMPACT_ATOMS: atom_id res chain seq x y z
N MET A 1 1.74 3.99 -19.89
CA MET A 1 0.45 4.12 -19.17
C MET A 1 0.72 5.03 -17.99
N THR A 2 0.18 6.23 -17.97
CA THR A 2 0.39 7.17 -16.87
C THR A 2 -0.52 6.78 -15.72
N VAL A 3 0.01 6.69 -14.50
CA VAL A 3 -0.80 6.46 -13.30
C VAL A 3 -1.50 7.76 -12.90
N LYS A 4 -2.76 7.68 -12.46
CA LYS A 4 -3.57 8.85 -12.11
C LYS A 4 -4.13 8.72 -10.69
N TRP A 5 -3.67 9.60 -9.81
CA TRP A 5 -4.09 9.65 -8.41
C TRP A 5 -5.50 10.24 -8.27
N THR A 6 -6.23 9.80 -7.25
CA THR A 6 -7.46 10.46 -6.82
C THR A 6 -7.16 11.82 -6.20
N ASP A 7 -8.16 12.70 -6.20
CA ASP A 7 -8.06 13.95 -5.47
C ASP A 7 -7.78 13.70 -3.98
N PRO A 8 -6.99 14.58 -3.32
CA PRO A 8 -6.67 14.43 -1.90
C PRO A 8 -7.90 14.64 -1.03
N LEU A 9 -8.10 13.72 -0.09
CA LEU A 9 -9.21 13.78 0.87
C LEU A 9 -8.69 13.77 2.30
N PRO A 10 -9.32 14.50 3.24
CA PRO A 10 -8.98 14.40 4.65
C PRO A 10 -9.04 12.94 5.12
N LEU A 11 -8.11 12.52 5.98
CA LEU A 11 -8.11 11.14 6.52
C LEU A 11 -9.39 10.81 7.30
N SER A 12 -10.04 11.82 7.90
CA SER A 12 -11.36 11.69 8.52
C SER A 12 -12.45 11.23 7.55
N ASP A 13 -12.29 11.54 6.27
CA ASP A 13 -13.29 11.36 5.23
C ASP A 13 -13.05 10.05 4.45
N TYR A 14 -12.40 9.08 5.10
CA TYR A 14 -12.07 7.77 4.51
C TYR A 14 -13.27 7.03 3.89
N LEU A 15 -14.51 7.36 4.26
CA LEU A 15 -15.72 6.79 3.65
C LEU A 15 -15.92 7.23 2.20
N GLN A 16 -15.35 8.36 1.79
CA GLN A 16 -15.34 8.85 0.41
C GLN A 16 -14.27 8.16 -0.45
N SER A 17 -13.43 7.31 0.15
CA SER A 17 -12.41 6.56 -0.59
C SER A 17 -13.03 5.65 -1.65
N VAL A 18 -12.31 5.50 -2.77
CA VAL A 18 -12.66 4.52 -3.79
C VAL A 18 -12.60 3.13 -3.18
N ARG A 19 -13.72 2.40 -3.28
CA ARG A 19 -13.86 1.04 -2.76
C ARG A 19 -13.11 0.05 -3.65
N GLY A 20 -12.56 -0.97 -3.01
CA GLY A 20 -11.85 -2.06 -3.70
C GLY A 20 -10.33 -2.00 -3.55
N PRO A 21 -9.60 -2.86 -4.29
CA PRO A 21 -8.18 -3.00 -4.15
C PRO A 21 -7.43 -1.81 -4.75
N GLY A 22 -6.20 -1.58 -4.28
CA GLY A 22 -5.33 -0.52 -4.77
C GLY A 22 -4.27 -0.09 -3.76
N LEU A 23 -3.58 0.98 -4.12
CA LEU A 23 -2.57 1.66 -3.33
C LEU A 23 -3.13 2.96 -2.78
N TYR A 24 -2.76 3.30 -1.55
CA TYR A 24 -3.06 4.61 -0.96
C TYR A 24 -1.81 5.18 -0.30
N VAL A 25 -1.71 6.51 -0.33
CA VAL A 25 -0.68 7.27 0.37
C VAL A 25 -1.37 8.18 1.37
N ILE A 26 -0.88 8.18 2.61
CA ILE A 26 -1.25 9.13 3.65
C ILE A 26 -0.10 10.11 3.78
N GLY A 27 -0.43 11.39 3.77
CA GLY A 27 0.51 12.49 3.90
C GLY A 27 -0.10 13.64 4.68
N GLU A 28 0.71 14.65 4.89
CA GLU A 28 0.33 15.89 5.57
C GLU A 28 0.40 17.05 4.59
N SER A 29 -0.51 18.00 4.73
CA SER A 29 -0.36 19.28 4.06
C SER A 29 0.16 20.34 5.04
N PRO A 30 1.20 21.10 4.67
CA PRO A 30 1.80 22.07 5.56
C PRO A 30 0.82 23.22 5.85
N HIS A 31 0.88 23.73 7.08
CA HIS A 31 0.18 24.94 7.51
C HIS A 31 -1.36 24.91 7.42
N GLY A 32 -1.97 23.72 7.35
CA GLY A 32 -3.43 23.57 7.35
C GLY A 32 -4.12 24.02 6.07
N VAL A 33 -3.34 24.20 4.99
CA VAL A 33 -3.87 24.38 3.64
C VAL A 33 -4.28 23.00 3.11
N ALA A 34 -5.33 22.91 2.31
CA ALA A 34 -5.65 21.65 1.63
C ALA A 34 -4.59 21.35 0.56
N PRO A 35 -4.32 20.07 0.27
CA PRO A 35 -3.47 19.70 -0.86
C PRO A 35 -3.97 20.33 -2.16
N SER A 36 -3.08 21.02 -2.89
CA SER A 36 -3.34 21.69 -4.15
C SER A 36 -3.12 20.75 -5.33
N PRO A 37 -3.87 20.91 -6.42
CA PRO A 37 -3.56 20.21 -7.67
C PRO A 37 -2.13 20.53 -8.13
N PRO A 38 -1.49 19.64 -8.90
CA PRO A 38 -0.14 19.85 -9.40
C PRO A 38 -0.06 21.10 -10.29
N THR A 39 1.00 21.87 -10.12
CA THR A 39 1.34 23.02 -10.98
C THR A 39 2.10 22.57 -12.23
N ASP A 40 2.85 21.48 -12.14
CA ASP A 40 3.58 20.85 -13.25
C ASP A 40 3.30 19.34 -13.29
N ASP A 41 3.19 18.78 -14.50
CA ASP A 41 3.04 17.33 -14.70
C ASP A 41 4.38 16.62 -14.42
N ASP A 42 4.59 16.20 -13.17
CA ASP A 42 5.70 15.31 -12.82
C ASP A 42 5.43 13.90 -13.38
N LYS A 43 6.10 13.59 -14.50
CA LYS A 43 6.01 12.29 -15.18
C LYS A 43 6.42 11.09 -14.31
N PHE A 44 7.17 11.31 -13.23
CA PHE A 44 7.61 10.24 -12.33
C PHE A 44 6.57 9.91 -11.26
N LEU A 45 5.84 10.91 -10.77
CA LEU A 45 4.80 10.72 -9.75
C LEU A 45 3.44 10.37 -10.35
N GLY A 46 3.23 10.72 -11.62
CA GLY A 46 1.99 10.51 -12.35
C GLY A 46 1.03 11.69 -12.20
N GLU A 47 -0.14 11.56 -12.83
CA GLU A 47 -1.14 12.62 -12.84
C GLU A 47 -1.78 12.80 -11.46
N ASN A 48 -2.10 14.04 -11.10
CA ASN A 48 -2.77 14.44 -9.86
C ASN A 48 -1.99 14.20 -8.55
N TRP A 49 -0.67 14.06 -8.60
CA TRP A 49 0.10 14.14 -7.35
C TRP A 49 0.09 15.57 -6.81
N PRO A 50 -0.23 15.82 -5.52
CA PRO A 50 -0.36 17.20 -5.03
C PRO A 50 1.00 17.83 -4.67
N ASP A 51 1.20 19.11 -5.00
CA ASP A 51 2.49 19.81 -4.81
C ASP A 51 2.86 20.03 -3.34
N ASN A 52 1.87 20.39 -2.52
CA ASN A 52 2.02 20.67 -1.09
C ASN A 52 1.59 19.46 -0.24
N PHE A 53 1.97 18.25 -0.66
CA PHE A 53 1.66 17.02 0.04
C PHE A 53 2.95 16.31 0.46
N HIS A 54 3.19 16.27 1.77
CA HIS A 54 4.32 15.57 2.33
C HIS A 54 3.91 14.12 2.66
N PRO A 55 4.35 13.12 1.87
CA PRO A 55 3.96 11.75 2.09
C PRO A 55 4.58 11.21 3.39
N HIS A 56 3.82 10.45 4.17
CA HIS A 56 4.26 9.85 5.44
C HIS A 56 4.22 8.33 5.41
N TYR A 57 3.21 7.77 4.74
CA TYR A 57 2.93 6.34 4.71
C TYR A 57 2.31 5.94 3.38
N ALA A 58 2.79 4.84 2.80
CA ALA A 58 2.13 4.18 1.67
C ALA A 58 1.68 2.78 2.09
N GLY A 59 0.51 2.34 1.63
CA GLY A 59 0.09 0.96 1.84
C GLY A 59 -0.98 0.51 0.86
N ILE A 60 -1.20 -0.80 0.80
CA ILE A 60 -2.18 -1.38 -0.12
C ILE A 60 -3.34 -2.11 0.56
N SER A 61 -4.36 -2.35 -0.26
CA SER A 61 -5.33 -3.41 -0.03
C SER A 61 -5.52 -4.23 -1.29
N LEU A 62 -5.43 -5.55 -1.16
CA LEU A 62 -5.80 -6.51 -2.21
C LEU A 62 -7.23 -7.02 -2.05
N SER A 63 -7.93 -6.62 -0.98
CA SER A 63 -9.27 -7.14 -0.71
C SER A 63 -10.29 -6.54 -1.67
N PRO A 64 -10.97 -7.35 -2.50
CA PRO A 64 -12.01 -6.83 -3.39
C PRO A 64 -13.21 -6.27 -2.62
N LYS A 65 -13.57 -6.93 -1.49
CA LYS A 65 -14.76 -6.61 -0.70
C LYS A 65 -14.55 -5.48 0.29
N ARG A 66 -13.42 -5.46 1.02
CA ARG A 66 -13.15 -4.43 2.06
C ARG A 66 -12.31 -3.26 1.53
N GLY A 67 -11.45 -3.52 0.55
CA GLY A 67 -10.68 -2.51 -0.15
C GLY A 67 -9.76 -1.65 0.70
N MET A 68 -9.31 -0.55 0.12
CA MET A 68 -8.51 0.48 0.79
C MET A 68 -9.30 1.20 1.89
N THR A 69 -10.61 1.37 1.71
CA THR A 69 -11.52 2.00 2.70
C THR A 69 -11.37 1.40 4.09
N SER A 70 -11.33 0.07 4.22
CA SER A 70 -11.15 -0.60 5.51
C SER A 70 -9.77 -0.34 6.14
N ARG A 71 -8.74 -0.11 5.33
CA ARG A 71 -7.38 0.20 5.82
C ARG A 71 -7.30 1.65 6.27
N LEU A 72 -7.86 2.57 5.49
CA LEU A 72 -7.97 3.98 5.82
C LEU A 72 -8.79 4.18 7.11
N TYR A 73 -9.90 3.44 7.28
CA TYR A 73 -10.66 3.39 8.53
C TYR A 73 -9.78 3.07 9.74
N CYS A 74 -8.93 2.03 9.65
CA CYS A 74 -8.05 1.65 10.75
C CYS A 74 -7.07 2.79 11.10
N HIS A 75 -6.50 3.44 10.09
CA HIS A 75 -5.60 4.57 10.28
C HIS A 75 -6.32 5.77 10.91
N ALA A 76 -7.47 6.18 10.36
CA ALA A 76 -8.28 7.27 10.88
C ALA A 76 -8.73 7.07 12.35
N ARG A 77 -8.81 5.82 12.80
CA ARG A 77 -9.14 5.43 14.19
C ARG A 77 -7.90 5.22 15.07
N SER A 78 -6.70 5.55 14.58
CA SER A 78 -5.41 5.31 15.27
C SER A 78 -5.16 3.83 15.63
N ARG A 79 -5.76 2.91 14.88
CA ARG A 79 -5.60 1.44 15.02
C ARG A 79 -4.70 0.82 13.94
N GLY A 80 -4.22 1.64 13.02
CA GLY A 80 -3.39 1.23 11.89
C GLY A 80 -1.90 1.31 12.20
N ASN A 81 -1.16 2.07 11.38
CA ASN A 81 0.27 2.28 11.56
C ASN A 81 0.53 3.21 12.77
N SER A 82 1.51 2.86 13.62
CA SER A 82 1.82 3.59 14.85
C SER A 82 2.35 5.00 14.61
N TYR A 83 3.12 5.22 13.54
CA TYR A 83 3.60 6.54 13.16
C TYR A 83 2.42 7.44 12.75
N ILE A 84 1.52 6.96 11.90
CA ILE A 84 0.29 7.68 11.56
C ILE A 84 -0.57 7.97 12.80
N ALA A 85 -0.71 6.99 13.70
CA ALA A 85 -1.41 7.20 14.98
C ALA A 85 -0.77 8.32 15.81
N SER A 86 0.56 8.43 15.82
CA SER A 86 1.27 9.51 16.52
C SER A 86 1.02 10.89 15.90
N LEU A 87 0.93 10.97 14.56
CA LEU A 87 0.61 12.22 13.85
C LEU A 87 -0.83 12.67 14.15
N ILE A 88 -1.78 11.73 14.21
CA ILE A 88 -3.16 12.02 14.62
C ILE A 88 -3.21 12.57 16.05
N GLN A 89 -2.45 11.99 16.99
CA GLN A 89 -2.37 12.48 18.37
C GLN A 89 -1.80 13.91 18.45
N LYS A 90 -0.84 14.24 17.58
CA LYS A 90 -0.28 15.59 17.43
C LYS A 90 -1.21 16.57 16.71
N LYS A 91 -2.42 16.14 16.33
CA LYS A 91 -3.40 16.92 15.56
C LYS A 91 -2.87 17.39 14.21
N ALA A 92 -2.03 16.58 13.55
CA ALA A 92 -1.59 16.84 12.18
C ALA A 92 -2.77 16.80 11.20
N ASN A 93 -2.74 17.64 10.17
CA ASN A 93 -3.75 17.67 9.11
C ASN A 93 -3.41 16.61 8.06
N LEU A 94 -3.92 15.39 8.28
CA LEU A 94 -3.63 14.26 7.42
C LEU A 94 -4.64 14.12 6.28
N TYR A 95 -4.11 13.85 5.10
CA TYR A 95 -4.85 13.60 3.86
C TYR A 95 -4.44 12.25 3.28
N PHE A 96 -5.26 11.72 2.38
CA PHE A 96 -4.93 10.55 1.60
C PHE A 96 -5.24 10.76 0.11
N ILE A 97 -4.43 10.11 -0.72
CA ILE A 97 -4.63 9.93 -2.16
C ILE A 97 -4.59 8.43 -2.49
N GLN A 98 -5.21 8.03 -3.60
CA GLN A 98 -5.34 6.63 -3.97
C GLN A 98 -4.99 6.40 -5.44
N LEU A 99 -4.46 5.20 -5.71
CA LEU A 99 -4.44 4.57 -7.04
C LEU A 99 -5.31 3.31 -6.97
N PRO A 100 -6.59 3.39 -7.37
CA PRO A 100 -7.50 2.26 -7.40
C PRO A 100 -7.07 1.22 -8.43
N GLY A 101 -7.37 -0.05 -8.18
CA GLY A 101 -7.12 -1.15 -9.09
C GLY A 101 -6.07 -2.12 -8.57
N ARG A 102 -6.29 -3.42 -8.81
CA ARG A 102 -5.41 -4.49 -8.32
C ARG A 102 -3.98 -4.37 -8.87
N MET A 103 -3.83 -3.98 -10.13
CA MET A 103 -2.51 -3.78 -10.75
C MET A 103 -1.74 -2.63 -10.13
N ASN A 104 -2.44 -1.60 -9.64
CA ASN A 104 -1.81 -0.50 -8.93
C ASN A 104 -1.42 -0.88 -7.50
N ALA A 105 -2.04 -1.92 -6.92
CA ALA A 105 -1.58 -2.46 -5.64
C ALA A 105 -0.21 -3.16 -5.77
N ASP A 106 0.12 -3.71 -6.95
CA ASP A 106 1.43 -4.30 -7.22
C ASP A 106 2.52 -3.23 -7.44
N LEU A 107 2.14 -2.00 -7.80
CA LEU A 107 3.04 -0.83 -7.85
C LEU A 107 3.54 -0.37 -6.47
N GLU A 108 2.95 -0.88 -5.38
CA GLU A 108 3.49 -0.65 -4.03
C GLU A 108 4.97 -1.03 -3.97
N GLN A 109 5.38 -2.11 -4.62
CA GLN A 109 6.78 -2.51 -4.65
C GLN A 109 7.67 -1.42 -5.25
N HIS A 110 7.23 -0.70 -6.28
CA HIS A 110 8.01 0.40 -6.86
C HIS A 110 8.03 1.64 -5.96
N MET A 111 6.90 2.06 -5.40
CA MET A 111 6.89 3.21 -4.47
C MET A 111 7.62 2.90 -3.14
N ILE A 112 7.60 1.64 -2.72
CA ILE A 112 8.27 1.15 -1.52
C ILE A 112 9.76 0.88 -1.79
N MET A 113 10.17 0.44 -2.98
CA MET A 113 11.59 0.30 -3.34
C MET A 113 12.23 1.66 -3.69
N LEU A 114 11.44 2.63 -4.18
CA LEU A 114 11.85 4.03 -4.28
C LEU A 114 11.95 4.71 -2.90
N LYS A 115 11.66 4.00 -1.79
CA LYS A 115 12.04 4.42 -0.43
C LYS A 115 13.56 4.45 -0.29
N SER A 116 14.10 5.61 -0.60
CA SER A 116 14.90 6.27 0.41
C SER A 116 14.10 6.32 1.72
N SER A 117 14.69 5.86 2.83
CA SER A 117 14.16 5.96 4.20
C SER A 117 13.79 7.39 4.62
N ILE A 118 14.08 8.38 3.76
CA ILE A 118 13.81 9.81 3.94
C ILE A 118 12.36 10.19 3.57
N VAL A 119 11.70 9.47 2.65
CA VAL A 119 10.40 9.91 2.07
C VAL A 119 9.19 9.32 2.80
N PHE A 120 9.25 8.06 3.25
CA PHE A 120 8.14 7.40 3.95
C PHE A 120 8.55 6.94 5.34
N LEU A 121 8.78 7.91 6.22
CA LEU A 121 9.26 7.67 7.60
C LEU A 121 8.37 6.70 8.39
N GLY A 122 7.07 6.63 8.07
CA GLY A 122 6.13 5.71 8.71
C GLY A 122 6.27 4.24 8.29
N ASN A 123 6.99 3.96 7.20
CA ASN A 123 7.12 2.61 6.65
C ASN A 123 8.45 1.95 7.08
N VAL A 124 8.64 1.77 8.38
CA VAL A 124 9.86 1.21 9.02
C VAL A 124 9.97 -0.33 8.87
N ARG A 125 9.12 -0.98 8.06
CA ARG A 125 9.04 -2.45 7.99
C ARG A 125 9.68 -2.99 6.71
N ASP A 126 10.28 -4.17 6.84
CA ASP A 126 10.75 -4.99 5.73
C ASP A 126 9.55 -5.46 4.87
N GLU A 127 9.33 -4.74 3.78
CA GLU A 127 8.23 -5.00 2.85
C GLU A 127 8.55 -6.14 1.88
N GLU A 128 9.81 -6.52 1.70
CA GLU A 128 10.20 -7.72 0.94
C GLU A 128 9.65 -8.97 1.64
N SER A 129 9.90 -9.11 2.95
CA SER A 129 9.32 -10.18 3.78
C SER A 129 7.79 -10.21 3.74
N ARG A 130 7.11 -9.06 3.65
CA ARG A 130 5.65 -9.00 3.58
C ARG A 130 5.13 -9.36 2.20
N LEU A 131 5.83 -8.96 1.14
CA LEU A 131 5.52 -9.36 -0.22
C LEU A 131 5.64 -10.87 -0.37
N ILE A 132 6.73 -11.46 0.12
CA ILE A 132 6.93 -12.92 0.15
C ILE A 132 5.75 -13.59 0.85
N LYS A 133 5.33 -13.13 2.03
CA LYS A 133 4.16 -13.67 2.73
C LYS A 133 2.85 -13.52 1.96
N ARG A 134 2.68 -12.42 1.20
CA ARG A 134 1.48 -12.20 0.37
C ARG A 134 1.50 -13.08 -0.87
N TRP A 135 2.64 -13.22 -1.53
CA TRP A 135 2.86 -14.14 -2.65
C TRP A 135 2.63 -15.58 -2.21
N GLN A 136 3.18 -16.00 -1.08
CA GLN A 136 2.92 -17.31 -0.48
C GLN A 136 1.42 -17.54 -0.25
N LYS A 137 0.71 -16.54 0.29
CA LYS A 137 -0.74 -16.64 0.49
C LYS A 137 -1.52 -16.71 -0.82
N GLN A 138 -1.07 -15.99 -1.85
CA GLN A 138 -1.69 -16.03 -3.18
C GLN A 138 -1.44 -17.40 -3.84
N LEU A 139 -0.23 -17.95 -3.72
CA LEU A 139 0.12 -19.29 -4.18
C LEU A 139 -0.66 -20.37 -3.41
N ASP A 140 -0.85 -20.23 -2.10
CA ASP A 140 -1.69 -21.16 -1.31
C ASP A 140 -3.16 -21.17 -1.82
N ILE A 141 -3.64 -20.10 -2.45
CA ILE A 141 -4.99 -20.01 -3.06
C ILE A 141 -4.98 -20.57 -4.49
N ASP A 142 -4.04 -20.13 -5.31
CA ASP A 142 -4.02 -20.42 -6.76
C ASP A 142 -3.47 -21.84 -7.05
N MET A 143 -2.59 -22.33 -6.19
CA MET A 143 -1.99 -23.67 -6.26
C MET A 143 -1.86 -24.26 -4.84
N PRO A 144 -2.93 -24.84 -4.27
CA PRO A 144 -2.95 -25.33 -2.89
C PRO A 144 -1.81 -26.30 -2.51
N ASN A 145 -1.24 -27.01 -3.49
CA ASN A 145 -0.15 -27.97 -3.31
C ASN A 145 1.23 -27.43 -3.75
N TRP A 146 1.40 -26.13 -3.99
CA TRP A 146 2.67 -25.57 -4.50
C TRP A 146 3.88 -25.89 -3.61
N ARG A 147 3.66 -26.10 -2.32
CA ARG A 147 4.70 -26.49 -1.35
C ARG A 147 5.16 -27.95 -1.51
N GLU A 148 4.33 -28.82 -2.08
CA GLU A 148 4.75 -30.16 -2.49
C GLU A 148 5.55 -30.05 -3.80
N TYR A 149 5.07 -29.30 -4.79
CA TYR A 149 5.80 -28.99 -6.03
C TYR A 149 7.22 -28.45 -5.80
N GLY A 150 7.40 -27.51 -4.88
CA GLY A 150 8.73 -26.98 -4.52
C GLY A 150 9.66 -28.06 -3.95
N ARG A 151 9.13 -29.01 -3.18
CA ARG A 151 9.90 -30.12 -2.62
C ARG A 151 10.32 -31.16 -3.66
N HIS A 152 9.50 -31.43 -4.68
CA HIS A 152 9.90 -32.28 -5.80
C HIS A 152 11.01 -31.65 -6.66
N LEU A 153 11.09 -30.31 -6.70
CA LEU A 153 12.13 -29.59 -7.43
C LEU A 153 13.45 -29.50 -6.65
N GLU A 154 13.39 -29.34 -5.33
CA GLU A 154 14.57 -29.34 -4.46
C GLU A 154 15.10 -30.76 -4.20
N ASP A 155 14.22 -31.77 -4.25
CA ASP A 155 14.55 -33.17 -4.02
C ASP A 155 13.71 -34.09 -4.93
N PRO A 156 14.23 -34.46 -6.11
CA PRO A 156 13.54 -35.31 -7.08
C PRO A 156 13.19 -36.72 -6.56
N GLU A 157 13.82 -37.17 -5.48
CA GLU A 157 13.58 -38.48 -4.85
C GLU A 157 12.55 -38.41 -3.71
N TYR A 158 11.90 -37.26 -3.50
CA TYR A 158 10.89 -37.07 -2.46
C TYR A 158 9.71 -38.05 -2.59
N ASP A 159 9.22 -38.31 -3.80
CA ASP A 159 8.10 -39.24 -4.03
C ASP A 159 8.46 -40.69 -3.73
N GLN A 160 9.68 -41.11 -4.09
CA GLN A 160 10.14 -42.48 -3.90
C GLN A 160 10.26 -42.87 -2.42
N ARG A 161 10.40 -41.89 -1.52
CA ARG A 161 10.46 -42.10 -0.06
C ARG A 161 9.13 -41.99 0.65
N ARG A 162 8.08 -41.49 -0.02
CA ARG A 162 6.74 -41.34 0.55
C ARG A 162 5.88 -42.59 0.38
N GLU A 163 6.23 -43.45 -0.58
CA GLU A 163 5.50 -44.68 -0.94
C GLU A 163 6.12 -45.98 -0.37
N GLY A 164 7.24 -45.90 0.36
CA GLY A 164 7.88 -47.03 1.05
C GLY A 164 7.69 -46.99 2.55
#